data_AF-A0A535WXL0-F1
#
_entry.id   AF-A0A535WXL0-F1
#
_cell.length_a   1.000
_cell.length_b   1.000
_cell.length_c   1.000
_cell.angle_alpha   90.00
_cell.angle_beta   90.00
_cell.angle_gamma   90.00
#
_symmetry.space_group_name_H-M   'P 1'
#
loop_
_entity.id
_entity.type
_entity.pdbx_description
1 polymer ?
#
loop_
_entity_poly.entity_id
_entity_poly.type
_entity_poly.pdbx_seq_one_letter_code
_entity_poly.pdbx_strand_id
1 'polypeptide(L)'
;MILFLLLLIVAGVAVAMYAAQNTASHDVTLLQWHWSAVPDWVPVVVAAAVIGGLFLLYMIYSGMVHGVRVGSMRRRVSTREAAINDMQAENQRLREENARVRSELRGMDRGVAATRDETRREPVPASEASDAPRTAAPYRSRPTFGERVRAFFSGREPAGY
;
A
#
# COMPACT_ATOMS: atom_id res chain seq x y z
N MET A 1 15.47 6.90 -9.86
CA MET A 1 15.43 8.39 -9.89
C MET A 1 16.81 8.96 -9.59
N ILE A 2 17.38 8.72 -8.40
CA ILE A 2 18.73 9.20 -8.05
C ILE A 2 19.84 8.73 -9.00
N LEU A 3 19.92 7.43 -9.32
CA LEU A 3 20.91 6.92 -10.29
C LEU A 3 20.80 7.63 -11.65
N PHE A 4 19.57 7.87 -12.10
CA PHE A 4 19.30 8.51 -13.37
C PHE A 4 19.72 9.99 -13.37
N LEU A 5 19.45 10.71 -12.27
CA LEU A 5 19.90 12.09 -12.08
C LEU A 5 21.43 12.18 -12.03
N LEU A 6 22.10 11.23 -11.37
CA LEU A 6 23.56 11.15 -11.37
C LEU A 6 24.11 10.93 -12.79
N LEU A 7 23.52 10.02 -13.57
CA LEU A 7 23.90 9.81 -14.97
C LEU A 7 23.68 11.07 -15.82
N LEU A 8 22.58 11.80 -15.60
CA LEU A 8 22.31 13.07 -16.29
C LEU A 8 23.39 14.12 -15.98
N ILE A 9 23.80 14.23 -14.72
CA ILE A 9 24.88 15.14 -14.30
C ILE A 9 26.21 14.75 -14.96
N VAL A 10 26.57 13.47 -14.91
CA VAL A 10 27.80 12.96 -15.54
C VAL A 10 27.81 13.22 -17.04
N ALA A 11 26.68 12.97 -17.72
CA ALA A 11 26.54 13.29 -19.15
C ALA A 11 26.69 14.79 -19.42
N GLY A 12 26.11 15.64 -18.58
CA GLY A 12 26.27 17.10 -18.68
C GLY A 12 27.72 17.55 -18.53
N VAL A 13 28.45 16.99 -17.57
CA VAL A 13 29.90 17.25 -17.39
C VAL A 13 30.68 16.79 -18.61
N ALA A 14 30.41 15.60 -19.15
CA ALA A 14 31.07 15.09 -20.33
C ALA A 14 30.85 15.98 -21.57
N VAL A 15 29.62 16.46 -21.77
CA VAL A 15 29.27 17.39 -22.85
C VAL A 15 29.96 18.75 -22.64
N ALA A 16 30.00 19.26 -21.41
CA ALA A 16 30.71 20.51 -21.10
C ALA A 16 32.23 20.39 -21.37
N MET A 17 32.85 19.28 -20.98
CA MET A 17 34.26 19.02 -21.29
C MET A 17 34.49 18.90 -22.79
N TYR A 18 33.61 18.20 -23.52
CA TYR A 18 33.66 18.12 -24.98
C TYR A 18 33.60 19.52 -25.61
N ALA A 19 32.68 20.38 -25.17
CA ALA A 19 32.56 21.73 -25.68
C ALA A 19 33.80 22.59 -25.39
N ALA A 20 34.39 22.45 -24.21
CA ALA A 20 35.59 23.17 -23.83
C ALA A 20 36.84 22.77 -24.65
N GLN A 21 36.90 21.52 -25.11
CA GLN A 21 38.03 21.02 -25.91
C GLN A 21 37.87 21.24 -27.41
N ASN A 22 36.63 21.38 -27.89
CA ASN A 22 36.32 21.48 -29.32
C ASN A 22 35.83 22.88 -29.66
N THR A 23 36.74 23.85 -29.72
CA THR A 23 36.44 25.26 -30.05
C THR A 23 36.53 25.57 -31.54
N ALA A 24 36.69 24.56 -32.38
CA ALA A 24 36.67 24.72 -33.83
C ALA A 24 35.30 25.22 -34.30
N SER A 25 35.32 25.92 -35.44
CA SER A 25 34.11 26.46 -36.05
C SER A 25 34.08 26.17 -37.55
N HIS A 26 32.87 26.00 -38.05
CA HIS A 26 32.59 25.70 -39.44
C HIS A 26 31.49 26.60 -39.98
N ASP A 27 31.56 26.87 -41.28
CA ASP A 27 30.51 27.56 -41.99
C ASP A 27 29.45 26.54 -42.41
N VAL A 28 28.20 26.79 -42.01
CA VAL A 28 27.08 25.90 -42.26
C VAL A 28 26.11 26.60 -43.19
N THR A 29 25.81 25.97 -44.32
CA THR A 29 24.80 26.46 -45.26
C THR A 29 23.66 25.45 -45.33
N LEU A 30 22.44 25.89 -45.04
CA LEU A 30 21.24 25.07 -45.10
C LEU A 30 20.19 25.80 -45.94
N LEU A 31 19.76 25.16 -47.03
CA LEU A 31 18.88 25.78 -48.04
C LEU A 31 19.50 27.09 -48.56
N GLN A 32 18.91 28.23 -48.21
CA GLN A 32 19.40 29.58 -48.58
C GLN A 32 19.98 30.35 -47.39
N TRP A 33 20.01 29.74 -46.20
CA TRP A 33 20.55 30.37 -45.00
C TRP A 33 21.99 29.95 -44.79
N HIS A 34 22.84 30.94 -44.56
CA HIS A 34 24.25 30.76 -44.32
C HIS A 34 24.56 31.26 -42.90
N TRP A 35 25.14 30.38 -42.09
CA TRP A 35 25.70 30.72 -40.79
C TRP A 35 27.21 30.56 -40.87
N SER A 36 27.93 31.64 -40.61
CA SER A 36 29.38 31.60 -40.55
C SER A 36 29.87 31.34 -39.12
N ALA A 37 31.01 30.66 -39.01
CA ALA A 37 31.71 30.41 -37.76
C ALA A 37 30.85 29.75 -36.66
N VAL A 38 30.00 28.79 -37.02
CA VAL A 38 29.23 28.01 -36.05
C VAL A 38 30.17 27.09 -35.29
N PRO A 39 30.24 27.13 -33.95
CA PRO A 39 31.09 26.23 -33.19
C PRO A 39 30.59 24.78 -33.23
N ASP A 40 31.49 23.83 -33.39
CA ASP A 40 31.16 22.40 -33.55
C ASP A 40 30.48 21.78 -32.32
N TRP A 41 30.68 22.38 -31.16
CA TRP A 41 30.03 21.95 -29.92
C TRP A 41 28.55 22.34 -29.86
N VAL A 42 28.10 23.34 -30.62
CA VAL A 42 26.72 23.86 -30.53
C VAL A 42 25.68 22.80 -30.84
N PRO A 43 25.74 22.05 -31.96
CA PRO A 43 24.75 21.01 -32.26
C PRO A 43 24.68 19.94 -31.18
N VAL A 44 25.82 19.54 -30.62
CA VAL A 44 25.93 18.52 -29.57
C VAL A 44 25.29 19.00 -28.27
N VAL A 45 25.60 20.23 -27.84
CA VAL A 45 25.01 20.83 -26.63
C VAL A 45 23.50 21.00 -26.78
N VAL A 46 23.02 21.44 -27.94
CA VAL A 46 21.58 21.59 -28.22
C VAL A 46 20.89 20.24 -28.15
N ALA A 47 21.43 19.21 -28.81
CA ALA A 47 20.86 17.85 -28.75
C ALA A 47 20.84 17.31 -27.32
N ALA A 48 21.93 17.46 -26.57
CA ALA A 48 22.02 17.03 -25.19
C ALA A 48 21.02 17.77 -24.28
N ALA A 49 20.82 19.08 -24.49
CA ALA A 49 19.86 19.87 -23.75
C ALA A 49 18.41 19.43 -24.02
N VAL A 50 18.06 19.17 -25.28
CA VAL A 50 16.73 18.69 -25.66
C VAL A 50 16.45 17.32 -25.04
N ILE A 51 17.36 16.37 -25.21
CA ILE A 51 17.22 15.01 -24.68
C ILE A 51 17.20 15.03 -23.15
N GLY A 52 18.11 15.78 -22.53
CA GLY A 52 18.20 15.93 -21.08
C GLY A 52 16.94 16.56 -20.49
N GLY A 53 16.40 17.59 -21.14
CA GLY A 53 15.14 18.24 -20.77
C GLY A 53 13.94 17.29 -20.85
N LEU A 54 13.83 16.51 -21.94
CA LEU A 54 12.82 15.46 -22.10
C LEU A 54 12.92 14.41 -20.99
N PHE A 55 14.13 13.99 -20.66
CA PHE A 55 14.37 13.05 -19.57
C PHE A 55 14.01 13.61 -18.20
N LEU A 56 14.32 14.89 -17.95
CA LEU A 56 13.97 15.56 -16.71
C LEU A 56 12.45 15.69 -16.58
N LEU A 57 11.76 16.06 -17.67
CA LEU A 57 10.31 16.09 -17.74
C LEU A 57 9.71 14.71 -17.47
N TYR A 58 10.26 13.66 -18.08
CA TYR A 58 9.86 12.29 -17.82
C TYR A 58 10.09 11.88 -16.36
N MET A 59 11.21 12.28 -15.76
CA MET A 59 11.52 12.02 -14.35
C MET A 59 10.49 12.68 -13.43
N ILE A 60 10.11 13.94 -13.69
CA ILE A 60 9.09 14.66 -12.93
C ILE A 60 7.74 13.97 -13.06
N TYR A 61 7.33 13.65 -14.29
CA TYR A 61 6.08 12.95 -14.57
C TYR A 61 6.02 11.59 -13.88
N SER A 62 7.06 10.77 -14.04
CA SER A 62 7.15 9.45 -13.42
C SER A 62 7.20 9.52 -11.90
N GLY A 63 7.94 10.47 -11.34
CA GLY A 63 8.03 10.71 -9.90
C GLY A 63 6.69 11.11 -9.29
N MET A 64 5.92 11.97 -9.95
CA MET A 64 4.55 12.30 -9.54
C MET A 64 3.64 11.07 -9.57
N VAL A 65 3.62 10.33 -10.68
CA VAL A 65 2.74 9.16 -10.85
C VAL A 65 3.06 8.05 -9.83
N HIS A 66 4.33 7.79 -9.55
CA HIS A 66 4.73 6.79 -8.56
C HIS A 66 4.61 7.28 -7.11
N GLY A 67 4.89 8.56 -6.86
CA GLY A 67 4.78 9.19 -5.54
C GLY A 67 3.34 9.21 -5.00
N VAL A 68 2.36 9.45 -5.87
CA VAL A 68 0.93 9.40 -5.51
C VAL A 68 0.50 7.98 -5.08
N ARG A 69 1.08 6.94 -5.71
CA ARG A 69 0.76 5.54 -5.38
C ARG A 69 1.36 5.13 -4.03
N VAL A 70 2.57 5.58 -3.70
CA VAL A 70 3.23 5.29 -2.41
C VAL A 70 2.61 6.13 -1.27
N GLY A 71 2.31 7.42 -1.51
CA GLY A 71 1.68 8.29 -0.53
C GLY A 71 0.27 7.85 -0.14
N SER A 72 -0.51 7.37 -1.11
CA SER A 72 -1.84 6.81 -0.84
C SER A 72 -1.79 5.43 -0.16
N MET A 73 -0.77 4.61 -0.45
CA MET A 73 -0.56 3.34 0.27
C MET A 73 -0.19 3.60 1.73
N ARG A 74 0.66 4.58 2.01
CA ARG A 74 1.07 4.96 3.38
C ARG A 74 -0.10 5.46 4.22
N ARG A 75 -1.00 6.28 3.64
CA ARG A 75 -2.26 6.68 4.29
C ARG A 75 -3.22 5.51 4.55
N ARG A 76 -3.25 4.51 3.66
CA ARG A 76 -4.08 3.31 3.84
C ARG A 76 -3.53 2.37 4.91
N VAL A 77 -2.21 2.32 5.09
CA VAL A 77 -1.57 1.55 6.15
C VAL A 77 -1.85 2.19 7.52
N SER A 78 -1.72 3.51 7.66
CA SER A 78 -2.01 4.18 8.94
C SER A 78 -3.48 4.04 9.37
N THR A 79 -4.43 4.08 8.42
CA THR A 79 -5.85 3.87 8.75
C THR A 79 -6.15 2.41 9.12
N ARG A 80 -5.46 1.44 8.49
CA ARG A 80 -5.61 0.02 8.85
C ARG A 80 -4.95 -0.32 10.18
N GLU A 81 -3.81 0.27 10.48
CA GLU A 81 -3.16 0.15 11.79
C GLU A 81 -4.03 0.74 12.90
N ALA A 82 -4.64 1.91 12.68
CA ALA A 82 -5.58 2.50 13.63
C ALA A 82 -6.80 1.59 13.87
N ALA A 83 -7.39 1.02 12.82
CA ALA A 83 -8.51 0.09 12.96
C ALA A 83 -8.12 -1.22 13.65
N ILE A 84 -6.91 -1.74 13.42
CA ILE A 84 -6.41 -2.93 14.10
C ILE A 84 -6.21 -2.67 15.59
N ASN A 85 -5.62 -1.53 15.95
CA ASN A 85 -5.41 -1.15 17.34
C ASN A 85 -6.74 -0.93 18.08
N ASP A 86 -7.72 -0.31 17.42
CA ASP A 86 -9.06 -0.11 17.96
C ASP A 86 -9.79 -1.45 18.21
N MET A 87 -9.76 -2.36 17.23
CA MET A 87 -10.31 -3.71 17.38
C MET A 87 -9.61 -4.55 18.46
N GLN A 88 -8.31 -4.35 18.67
CA GLN A 88 -7.57 -5.01 19.76
C GLN A 88 -7.95 -4.45 21.13
N ALA A 89 -8.12 -3.14 21.26
CA ALA A 89 -8.57 -2.50 22.48
C ALA A 89 -10.00 -2.94 22.85
N GLU A 90 -10.90 -3.01 21.88
CA GLU A 90 -12.28 -3.48 22.10
C GLU A 90 -12.32 -4.96 22.48
N ASN A 91 -11.50 -5.82 21.85
CA ASN A 91 -11.39 -7.22 22.26
C ASN A 91 -10.86 -7.39 23.68
N GLN A 92 -9.89 -6.58 24.11
CA GLN A 92 -9.40 -6.62 25.49
C GLN A 92 -10.50 -6.23 26.47
N ARG A 93 -11.21 -5.14 26.20
CA ARG A 93 -12.35 -4.69 27.01
C ARG A 93 -13.44 -5.76 27.10
N LEU A 94 -13.83 -6.37 25.98
CA LEU A 94 -14.83 -7.45 25.96
C LEU A 94 -14.39 -8.70 26.73
N ARG A 95 -13.08 -8.98 26.78
CA ARG A 95 -12.53 -10.08 27.59
C ARG A 95 -12.59 -9.76 29.08
N GLU A 96 -12.32 -8.51 29.46
CA GLU A 96 -12.45 -8.05 30.84
C GLU A 96 -13.93 -8.08 31.30
N GLU A 97 -14.85 -7.60 30.47
CA GLU A 97 -16.29 -7.64 30.75
C GLU A 97 -16.79 -9.09 30.85
N ASN A 98 -16.38 -9.99 29.94
CA ASN A 98 -16.72 -11.41 30.04
C ASN A 98 -16.13 -12.07 31.30
N ALA A 99 -14.90 -11.73 31.67
CA ALA A 99 -14.29 -12.24 32.91
C ALA A 99 -15.06 -11.76 34.14
N ARG A 100 -15.51 -10.49 34.14
CA ARG A 100 -16.31 -9.90 35.20
C ARG A 100 -17.68 -10.56 35.32
N VAL A 101 -18.42 -10.66 34.22
CA VAL A 101 -19.74 -11.33 34.19
C VAL A 101 -19.60 -12.81 34.59
N ARG A 102 -18.57 -13.51 34.13
CA ARG A 102 -18.29 -14.88 34.60
C ARG A 102 -18.02 -14.96 36.09
N SER A 103 -17.34 -13.98 36.67
CA SER A 103 -17.10 -13.93 38.11
C SER A 103 -18.37 -13.64 38.91
N GLU A 104 -19.26 -12.79 38.40
CA GLU A 104 -20.58 -12.51 38.99
C GLU A 104 -21.48 -13.75 38.94
N LEU A 105 -21.56 -14.43 37.80
CA LEU A 105 -22.28 -15.71 37.68
C LEU A 105 -21.70 -16.78 38.60
N ARG A 106 -20.38 -16.89 38.74
CA ARG A 106 -19.75 -17.83 39.69
C ARG A 106 -20.06 -17.50 41.14
N GLY A 107 -20.21 -16.21 41.47
CA GLY A 107 -20.64 -15.74 42.78
C GLY A 107 -22.10 -16.11 43.05
N MET A 108 -22.98 -15.92 42.07
CA MET A 108 -24.39 -16.30 42.15
C MET A 108 -24.58 -17.81 42.24
N ASP A 109 -23.87 -18.61 41.44
CA ASP A 109 -23.93 -20.08 41.51
C ASP A 109 -23.44 -20.60 42.87
N ARG A 110 -22.45 -19.95 43.51
CA ARG A 110 -22.06 -20.29 44.89
C ARG A 110 -23.12 -19.91 45.91
N GLY A 111 -23.79 -18.77 45.75
CA GLY A 111 -24.91 -18.38 46.61
C GLY A 111 -26.12 -19.30 46.47
N VAL A 112 -26.39 -19.77 45.25
CA VAL A 112 -27.46 -20.73 44.92
C VAL A 112 -27.09 -22.15 45.35
N ALA A 113 -25.82 -22.56 45.22
CA ALA A 113 -25.35 -23.85 45.75
C ALA A 113 -25.37 -23.86 47.28
N ALA A 114 -24.97 -22.77 47.95
CA ALA A 114 -25.04 -22.66 49.41
C ALA A 114 -26.49 -22.67 49.94
N THR A 115 -27.46 -22.17 49.17
CA THR A 115 -28.90 -22.27 49.51
C THR A 115 -29.52 -23.60 49.10
N ARG A 116 -28.89 -24.37 48.21
CA ARG A 116 -29.37 -25.68 47.74
C ARG A 116 -28.73 -26.86 48.49
N ASP A 117 -27.56 -26.69 49.10
CA ASP A 117 -26.90 -27.74 49.89
C ASP A 117 -27.58 -28.02 51.24
N GLU A 118 -28.50 -27.16 51.69
CA GLU A 118 -29.33 -27.41 52.87
C GLU A 118 -30.59 -28.25 52.54
N THR A 119 -30.92 -28.40 51.25
CA THR A 119 -32.11 -29.14 50.82
C THR A 119 -31.79 -30.03 49.62
N ARG A 120 -31.58 -31.33 49.91
CA ARG A 120 -31.75 -32.48 49.00
C ARG A 120 -30.47 -33.19 48.55
N ARG A 121 -30.08 -34.18 49.37
CA ARG A 121 -29.36 -35.39 48.98
C ARG A 121 -30.29 -36.27 48.13
N GLU A 122 -30.01 -36.46 46.84
CA GLU A 122 -30.30 -37.70 46.09
C GLU A 122 -29.64 -37.67 44.70
N PRO A 123 -29.05 -38.78 44.21
CA PRO A 123 -28.35 -38.83 42.92
C PRO A 123 -29.26 -39.38 41.80
N VAL A 124 -29.31 -38.71 40.64
CA VAL A 124 -29.99 -39.22 39.44
C VAL A 124 -29.06 -39.01 38.22
N PRO A 125 -28.95 -40.01 37.31
CA PRO A 125 -27.83 -40.13 36.41
C PRO A 125 -27.95 -39.25 35.17
N ALA A 126 -26.79 -38.95 34.62
CA ALA A 126 -26.59 -38.18 33.40
C ALA A 126 -27.29 -38.83 32.21
N SER A 127 -28.24 -38.10 31.61
CA SER A 127 -28.74 -38.37 30.27
C SER A 127 -28.67 -37.10 29.44
N GLU A 128 -28.17 -37.28 28.22
CA GLU A 128 -28.40 -36.48 27.02
C GLU A 128 -27.78 -35.07 27.00
N ALA A 129 -26.73 -34.88 26.20
CA ALA A 129 -26.77 -34.63 24.76
C ALA A 129 -26.76 -33.13 24.45
N SER A 130 -26.04 -32.80 23.38
CA SER A 130 -26.04 -31.50 22.70
C SER A 130 -25.12 -30.43 23.29
N ASP A 131 -23.89 -30.35 22.78
CA ASP A 131 -23.56 -29.30 21.82
C ASP A 131 -22.10 -29.42 21.39
N ALA A 132 -21.89 -30.15 20.30
CA ALA A 132 -20.66 -30.03 19.54
C ALA A 132 -20.52 -28.57 19.06
N PRO A 133 -19.35 -27.93 19.20
CA PRO A 133 -19.16 -26.58 18.69
C PRO A 133 -19.35 -26.62 17.18
N ARG A 134 -20.43 -26.00 16.68
CA ARG A 134 -20.60 -25.73 15.25
C ARG A 134 -19.34 -25.03 14.78
N THR A 135 -18.53 -25.73 14.01
CA THR A 135 -17.40 -25.20 13.25
C THR A 135 -17.94 -24.06 12.40
N ALA A 136 -17.77 -22.82 12.88
CA ALA A 136 -18.10 -21.63 12.14
C ALA A 136 -17.27 -21.64 10.85
N ALA A 137 -17.95 -21.62 9.71
CA ALA A 137 -17.28 -21.55 8.42
C ALA A 137 -16.31 -20.34 8.42
N PRO A 138 -15.08 -20.50 7.91
CA PRO A 138 -14.10 -19.42 7.91
C PRO A 138 -14.68 -18.19 7.22
N TYR A 139 -14.60 -17.05 7.90
CA TYR A 139 -15.09 -15.77 7.41
C TYR A 139 -14.44 -15.47 6.05
N ARG A 140 -15.21 -15.60 4.97
CA ARG A 140 -14.78 -15.15 3.64
C ARG A 140 -14.88 -13.64 3.59
N SER A 141 -13.74 -12.97 3.45
CA SER A 141 -13.68 -11.53 3.26
C SER A 141 -14.54 -11.13 2.07
N ARG A 142 -15.50 -10.23 2.31
CA ARG A 142 -16.37 -9.69 1.26
C ARG A 142 -15.50 -9.00 0.20
N PRO A 143 -15.64 -9.34 -1.10
CA PRO A 143 -14.80 -8.75 -2.14
C PRO A 143 -14.96 -7.23 -2.15
N THR A 144 -13.86 -6.52 -2.27
CA THR A 144 -13.86 -5.06 -2.31
C THR A 144 -14.38 -4.56 -3.67
N PHE A 145 -14.86 -3.31 -3.73
CA PHE A 145 -15.40 -2.74 -4.98
C PHE A 145 -14.38 -2.81 -6.14
N GLY A 146 -13.09 -2.62 -5.84
CA GLY A 146 -12.02 -2.73 -6.85
C GLY A 146 -11.82 -4.14 -7.41
N GLU A 147 -12.04 -5.18 -6.60
CA GLU A 147 -11.99 -6.57 -7.07
C GLU A 147 -13.18 -6.91 -7.95
N ARG A 148 -14.36 -6.36 -7.64
CA ARG A 148 -15.56 -6.51 -8.50
C ARG A 148 -15.36 -5.83 -9.86
N VAL A 149 -14.81 -4.63 -9.88
CA VAL A 149 -14.52 -3.90 -11.13
C VAL A 149 -13.45 -4.63 -11.94
N ARG A 150 -12.39 -5.13 -11.31
CA ARG A 150 -11.36 -5.93 -11.99
C ARG A 150 -11.93 -7.24 -12.56
N ALA A 151 -12.78 -7.94 -11.79
CA ALA A 151 -13.44 -9.16 -12.23
C ALA A 151 -14.31 -8.92 -13.47
N PHE A 152 -15.10 -7.84 -13.46
CA PHE A 152 -15.95 -7.40 -14.58
C PHE A 152 -15.14 -7.14 -15.86
N PHE A 153 -14.03 -6.40 -15.79
CA PHE A 153 -13.16 -6.15 -16.95
C PHE A 153 -12.35 -7.38 -17.39
N SER A 154 -12.17 -8.37 -16.52
CA SER A 154 -11.44 -9.61 -16.83
C SER A 154 -12.31 -10.73 -17.39
N GLY A 155 -13.62 -10.50 -17.59
CA GLY A 155 -14.55 -11.51 -18.12
C GLY A 155 -14.79 -12.70 -17.20
N ARG A 156 -14.31 -12.65 -15.95
CA ARG A 156 -14.66 -13.62 -14.90
C ARG A 156 -15.81 -13.04 -14.09
N GLU A 157 -17.02 -13.41 -14.45
CA GLU A 157 -18.17 -13.21 -13.57
C GLU A 157 -17.87 -13.91 -12.23
N PRO A 158 -18.04 -13.23 -11.07
CA PRO A 158 -18.05 -13.94 -9.80
C PRO A 158 -19.28 -14.84 -9.78
N ALA A 159 -19.04 -16.15 -9.81
CA ALA A 159 -20.08 -17.15 -9.64
C ALA A 159 -20.98 -16.77 -8.46
N GLY A 160 -22.28 -16.76 -8.73
CA GLY A 160 -23.33 -16.15 -7.93
C GLY A 160 -23.47 -16.67 -6.50
N TYR A 161 -24.27 -15.90 -5.76
CA TYR A 161 -24.89 -16.24 -4.49
C TYR A 161 -25.79 -17.47 -4.60
#